data_AF-A0A1Y3NYB0-F1
#
_entry.id   AF-A0A1Y3NYB0-F1
#
_cell.length_a   1.000
_cell.length_b   1.000
_cell.length_c   1.000
_cell.angle_alpha   90.00
_cell.angle_beta   90.00
_cell.angle_gamma   90.00
#
_symmetry.space_group_name_H-M   'P 1'
#
loop_
_entity.id
_entity.type
_entity.pdbx_description
1 polymer ?
#
loop_
_entity_poly.entity_id
_entity_poly.type
_entity_poly.pdbx_seq_one_letter_code
_entity_poly.pdbx_strand_id
1 'polypeptide(L)'
;MLFNQLKTLLWRNAILKRRGLVSTLLEIIIPTLIILLLGLNSNGGGNSKKKLQGIVNSPIVSIENDTLLWDNNEYKQISLGIIFSQDFNDQMKNTFVENIKTNKLFSNFTLLPKEQQFSTKQDKTLNNETNVPINDLIKKEYKIFVSTSELELKDAYKESFNDKNEKEKYKFYGIMFKSLTKYEIYFRYNDDDEYDELIDKSKDENTKEKTLLIISLVKTLTNIPEYTVNTKIMDRGSYEYNNNNKALSVMTPLFMLFYFVPCVSSLLNHLVIEKESRIKESLVIIGLKKSSFWISWAITYGLIITISSVLVTIAMYFFKLFVYINWSATFVVTIVYGLSCCCISFILSTLIKKSKTASTLGVMKQ
;
A
#
# COMPACT_ATOMS: atom_id res chain seq x y z
N MET A 1 -2.08 52.34 -22.78
CA MET A 1 -0.99 52.63 -21.81
C MET A 1 -0.59 51.42 -20.98
N LEU A 2 -1.52 50.70 -20.33
CA LEU A 2 -1.23 49.57 -19.43
C LEU A 2 -0.57 48.36 -20.14
N PHE A 3 -1.01 48.04 -21.35
CA PHE A 3 -0.42 46.95 -22.16
C PHE A 3 1.04 47.24 -22.56
N ASN A 4 1.36 48.48 -22.92
CA ASN A 4 2.73 48.86 -23.27
C ASN A 4 3.67 48.79 -22.05
N GLN A 5 3.18 49.21 -20.87
CA GLN A 5 3.91 49.06 -19.61
C GLN A 5 4.13 47.59 -19.23
N LEU A 6 3.15 46.73 -19.48
CA LEU A 6 3.28 45.29 -19.23
C LEU A 6 4.29 44.66 -20.19
N LYS A 7 4.24 45.01 -21.48
CA LYS A 7 5.18 44.52 -22.49
C LYS A 7 6.64 44.87 -22.17
N THR A 8 6.91 46.09 -21.72
CA THR A 8 8.27 46.50 -21.33
C THR A 8 8.76 45.75 -20.09
N LEU A 9 7.89 45.52 -19.10
CA LEU A 9 8.22 44.72 -17.93
C LEU A 9 8.47 43.25 -18.28
N LEU A 10 7.64 42.65 -19.15
CA LEU A 10 7.86 41.30 -19.64
C LEU A 10 9.20 41.18 -20.36
N TRP A 11 9.55 42.16 -21.19
CA TRP A 11 10.85 42.21 -21.85
C TRP A 11 12.01 42.32 -20.85
N ARG A 12 11.87 43.17 -19.82
CA ARG A 12 12.86 43.28 -18.74
C ARG A 12 13.03 41.94 -18.02
N ASN A 13 11.94 41.29 -17.64
CA ASN A 13 11.96 40.01 -16.94
C ASN A 13 12.58 38.92 -17.82
N ALA A 14 12.27 38.90 -19.12
CA ALA A 14 12.90 38.00 -20.08
C ALA A 14 14.42 38.24 -20.18
N ILE A 15 14.89 39.50 -20.17
CA ILE A 15 16.32 39.83 -20.14
C ILE A 15 16.97 39.35 -18.84
N LEU A 16 16.34 39.57 -17.68
CA LEU A 16 16.85 39.11 -16.39
C LEU A 16 17.03 37.58 -16.38
N LYS A 17 16.04 36.85 -16.90
CA LYS A 17 16.10 35.41 -17.05
C LYS A 17 17.15 34.96 -18.08
N ARG A 18 17.31 35.69 -19.19
CA ARG A 18 18.36 35.45 -20.19
C ARG A 18 19.77 35.76 -19.68
N ARG A 19 19.94 36.57 -18.63
CA ARG A 19 21.24 36.76 -17.98
C ARG A 19 21.58 35.63 -17.01
N GLY A 20 20.56 34.99 -16.44
CA GLY A 20 20.67 33.81 -15.58
C GLY A 20 20.26 32.51 -16.28
N LEU A 21 20.72 32.27 -17.52
CA LEU A 21 20.28 31.10 -18.33
C LEU A 21 20.43 29.77 -17.60
N VAL A 22 21.53 29.61 -16.85
CA VAL A 22 21.79 28.39 -16.08
C VAL A 22 20.69 28.16 -15.04
N SER A 23 20.27 29.19 -14.31
CA SER A 23 19.18 29.08 -13.33
C SER A 23 17.86 28.71 -13.99
N THR A 24 17.52 29.36 -15.12
CA THR A 24 16.27 29.05 -15.82
C THR A 24 16.26 27.67 -16.44
N LEU A 25 17.40 27.20 -16.93
CA LEU A 25 17.54 25.84 -17.43
C LEU A 25 17.40 24.84 -16.29
N LEU A 26 18.02 25.09 -15.13
CA LEU A 26 17.86 24.25 -13.95
C LEU A 26 16.40 24.22 -13.45
N GLU A 27 15.68 25.34 -13.47
CA GLU A 27 14.25 25.41 -13.12
C GLU A 27 13.38 24.51 -14.00
N ILE A 28 13.78 24.28 -15.26
CA ILE A 28 13.04 23.44 -16.22
C ILE A 28 13.55 21.99 -16.18
N ILE A 29 14.87 21.79 -16.06
CA ILE A 29 15.52 20.48 -16.17
C ILE A 29 15.41 19.67 -14.88
N ILE A 30 15.52 20.29 -13.69
CA ILE A 30 15.47 19.56 -12.41
C ILE A 30 14.17 18.72 -12.29
N PRO A 31 12.97 19.31 -12.44
CA PRO A 31 11.73 18.61 -12.75
C PRO A 31 11.83 17.32 -13.58
N THR A 32 12.38 17.44 -14.78
CA THR A 32 12.51 16.32 -15.73
C THR A 32 13.54 15.29 -15.24
N LEU A 33 14.61 15.74 -14.60
CA LEU A 33 15.70 14.91 -14.11
C LEU A 33 15.25 14.04 -12.94
N ILE A 34 14.41 14.57 -12.04
CA ILE A 34 13.77 13.80 -10.96
C ILE A 34 12.98 12.64 -11.56
N ILE A 35 12.17 12.89 -12.59
CA ILE A 35 11.37 11.84 -13.23
C ILE A 35 12.23 10.87 -14.02
N LEU A 36 13.31 11.33 -14.62
CA LEU A 36 14.27 10.48 -15.31
C LEU A 36 14.99 9.55 -14.35
N LEU A 37 15.44 10.05 -13.18
CA LEU A 37 15.98 9.22 -12.11
C LEU A 37 14.97 8.18 -11.63
N LEU A 38 13.72 8.59 -11.42
CA LEU A 38 12.65 7.67 -11.06
C LEU A 38 12.44 6.61 -12.14
N GLY A 39 12.35 7.02 -13.40
CA GLY A 39 12.13 6.14 -14.53
C GLY A 39 13.26 5.13 -14.76
N LEU A 40 14.51 5.55 -14.65
CA LEU A 40 15.68 4.68 -14.81
C LEU A 40 15.78 3.64 -13.68
N ASN A 41 15.64 4.08 -12.42
CA ASN A 41 15.66 3.17 -11.27
C ASN A 41 14.44 2.26 -11.23
N SER A 42 13.31 2.72 -11.80
CA SER A 42 12.11 1.93 -11.94
C SER A 42 12.25 0.77 -12.94
N ASN A 43 13.12 0.86 -13.95
CA ASN A 43 13.38 -0.24 -14.89
C ASN A 43 14.33 -1.30 -14.33
N GLY A 44 14.91 -1.09 -13.14
CA GLY A 44 15.77 -2.07 -12.45
C GLY A 44 15.01 -3.18 -11.73
N GLY A 45 13.70 -3.01 -11.47
CA GLY A 45 12.82 -4.09 -11.06
C GLY A 45 12.36 -4.85 -12.30
N GLY A 46 12.86 -6.07 -12.52
CA GLY A 46 12.58 -6.83 -13.74
C GLY A 46 11.09 -6.89 -14.04
N ASN A 47 10.70 -6.52 -15.26
CA ASN A 47 9.35 -6.73 -15.80
C ASN A 47 9.09 -8.25 -15.82
N SER A 48 8.63 -8.80 -14.69
CA SER A 48 8.34 -10.21 -14.58
C SER A 48 6.93 -10.40 -15.10
N LYS A 49 6.81 -10.63 -16.40
CA LYS A 49 5.59 -11.15 -17.01
C LYS A 49 5.29 -12.51 -16.39
N LYS A 50 4.45 -12.53 -15.37
CA LYS A 50 3.95 -13.79 -14.80
C LYS A 50 2.82 -14.27 -15.71
N LYS A 51 3.10 -15.33 -16.45
CA LYS A 51 2.10 -16.01 -17.27
C LYS A 51 1.52 -17.14 -16.43
N LEU A 52 0.27 -16.97 -15.99
CA LEU A 52 -0.43 -18.07 -15.36
C LEU A 52 -1.03 -18.98 -16.42
N GLN A 53 -0.76 -20.27 -16.27
CA GLN A 53 -1.33 -21.29 -17.13
C GLN A 53 -2.83 -21.40 -16.85
N GLY A 54 -3.61 -21.64 -17.92
CA GLY A 54 -5.02 -21.95 -17.79
C GLY A 54 -5.20 -23.28 -17.07
N ILE A 55 -6.26 -23.39 -16.28
CA ILE A 55 -6.63 -24.63 -15.60
C ILE A 55 -7.80 -25.20 -16.38
N VAL A 56 -7.63 -26.39 -16.94
CA VAL A 56 -8.69 -27.10 -17.66
C VAL A 56 -8.87 -28.45 -16.98
N ASN A 57 -10.09 -28.70 -16.53
CA ASN A 57 -10.52 -29.94 -15.89
C ASN A 57 -9.61 -30.38 -14.73
N SER A 58 -9.44 -29.50 -13.73
CA SER A 58 -8.67 -29.86 -12.53
C SER A 58 -9.26 -31.12 -11.88
N PRO A 59 -8.42 -31.99 -11.29
CA PRO A 59 -8.90 -33.19 -10.61
C PRO A 59 -9.84 -32.81 -9.46
N ILE A 60 -10.85 -33.65 -9.26
CA ILE A 60 -11.70 -33.57 -8.06
C ILE A 60 -10.87 -34.06 -6.88
N VAL A 61 -10.67 -33.21 -5.88
CA VAL A 61 -9.92 -33.55 -4.66
C VAL A 61 -10.91 -33.75 -3.52
N SER A 62 -10.88 -34.94 -2.91
CA SER A 62 -11.60 -35.21 -1.67
C SER A 62 -10.88 -34.55 -0.51
N ILE A 63 -11.58 -33.68 0.21
CA ILE A 63 -10.99 -32.86 1.28
C ILE A 63 -10.56 -33.72 2.47
N GLU A 64 -11.23 -34.85 2.70
CA GLU A 64 -10.94 -35.74 3.83
C GLU A 64 -9.65 -36.56 3.64
N ASN A 65 -9.19 -36.72 2.39
CA ASN A 65 -7.96 -37.44 2.05
C ASN A 65 -6.77 -36.51 1.76
N ASP A 66 -7.00 -35.19 1.70
CA ASP A 66 -5.97 -34.17 1.46
C ASP A 66 -5.28 -33.81 2.79
N THR A 67 -4.59 -34.76 3.44
CA THR A 67 -3.81 -34.49 4.69
C THR A 67 -2.68 -33.47 4.46
N LEU A 68 -2.31 -33.26 3.20
CA LEU A 68 -1.45 -32.20 2.68
C LEU A 68 -1.89 -30.78 3.11
N LEU A 69 -3.16 -30.60 3.51
CA LEU A 69 -3.74 -29.39 4.12
C LEU A 69 -2.97 -28.85 5.33
N TRP A 70 -2.35 -29.73 6.11
CA TRP A 70 -1.64 -29.37 7.34
C TRP A 70 -0.20 -29.87 7.38
N ASP A 71 0.20 -30.72 6.42
CA ASP A 71 1.57 -31.19 6.32
C ASP A 71 2.47 -30.18 5.59
N ASN A 72 1.93 -29.38 4.67
CA ASN A 72 2.63 -28.28 4.01
C ASN A 72 2.34 -26.89 4.62
N ASN A 73 1.41 -26.81 5.57
CA ASN A 73 0.99 -25.55 6.15
C ASN A 73 2.06 -25.07 7.15
N GLU A 74 2.50 -23.82 7.02
CA GLU A 74 3.50 -23.25 7.94
C GLU A 74 2.94 -23.15 9.38
N TYR A 75 1.61 -23.12 9.52
CA TYR A 75 0.92 -23.04 10.80
C TYR A 75 0.90 -24.38 11.54
N LYS A 76 1.55 -24.40 12.71
CA LYS A 76 1.67 -25.56 13.60
C LYS A 76 0.75 -25.45 14.82
N GLN A 77 0.24 -24.26 15.11
CA GLN A 77 -0.59 -24.02 16.29
C GLN A 77 -1.89 -23.34 15.89
N ILE A 78 -3.02 -23.88 16.34
CA ILE A 78 -4.34 -23.41 15.91
C ILE A 78 -5.24 -23.18 17.13
N SER A 79 -5.92 -22.05 17.18
CA SER A 79 -7.02 -21.83 18.13
C SER A 79 -8.34 -21.65 17.40
N LEU A 80 -9.35 -22.37 17.85
CA LEU A 80 -10.72 -22.27 17.39
C LEU A 80 -11.62 -21.79 18.54
N GLY A 81 -12.08 -20.54 18.44
CA GLY A 81 -13.10 -19.98 19.33
C GLY A 81 -14.48 -20.06 18.72
N ILE A 82 -15.48 -20.53 19.47
CA ILE A 82 -16.85 -20.72 18.97
C ILE A 82 -17.85 -20.04 19.90
N ILE A 83 -18.78 -19.26 19.34
CA ILE A 83 -19.96 -18.72 20.03
C ILE A 83 -21.18 -19.36 19.39
N PHE A 84 -21.98 -20.09 20.18
CA PHE A 84 -23.23 -20.67 19.73
C PHE A 84 -24.40 -19.70 19.93
N SER A 85 -25.38 -19.72 19.01
CA SER A 85 -26.66 -19.02 19.23
C SER A 85 -27.49 -19.76 20.28
N GLN A 86 -28.54 -19.10 20.78
CA GLN A 86 -29.50 -19.71 21.72
C GLN A 86 -30.24 -20.91 21.12
N ASP A 87 -30.25 -21.04 19.79
CA ASP A 87 -30.92 -22.15 19.09
C ASP A 87 -30.18 -23.49 19.21
N PHE A 88 -28.91 -23.47 19.62
CA PHE A 88 -28.13 -24.69 19.85
C PHE A 88 -28.43 -25.24 21.25
N ASN A 89 -28.99 -26.44 21.31
CA ASN A 89 -29.08 -27.19 22.56
C ASN A 89 -27.70 -27.75 22.97
N ASP A 90 -27.55 -28.14 24.23
CA ASP A 90 -26.24 -28.57 24.75
C ASP A 90 -25.73 -29.86 24.10
N GLN A 91 -26.65 -30.74 23.67
CA GLN A 91 -26.30 -31.92 22.90
C GLN A 91 -25.67 -31.56 21.56
N MET A 92 -26.27 -30.62 20.82
CA MET A 92 -25.77 -30.13 19.52
C MET A 92 -24.43 -29.43 19.67
N LYS A 93 -24.24 -28.64 20.73
CA LYS A 93 -22.93 -28.01 21.02
C LYS A 93 -21.85 -29.07 21.25
N ASN A 94 -22.15 -30.08 22.07
CA ASN A 94 -21.22 -31.16 22.37
C ASN A 94 -20.91 -31.99 21.13
N THR A 95 -21.93 -32.37 20.36
CA THR A 95 -21.76 -33.08 19.08
C THR A 95 -20.93 -32.27 18.09
N PHE A 96 -21.12 -30.94 17.99
CA PHE A 96 -20.31 -30.07 17.14
C PHE A 96 -18.83 -30.13 17.51
N VAL A 97 -18.54 -29.96 18.80
CA VAL A 97 -17.17 -29.96 19.31
C VAL A 97 -16.51 -31.32 19.13
N GLU A 98 -17.22 -32.42 19.40
CA GLU A 98 -16.70 -33.78 19.18
C GLU A 98 -16.47 -34.09 17.70
N ASN A 99 -17.34 -33.62 16.81
CA ASN A 99 -17.16 -33.76 15.36
C ASN A 99 -15.90 -33.05 14.85
N ILE A 100 -15.50 -31.94 15.47
CA ILE A 100 -14.25 -31.25 15.14
C ILE A 100 -13.05 -32.03 15.68
N LYS A 101 -13.10 -32.49 16.94
CA LYS A 101 -12.00 -33.25 17.56
C LYS A 101 -11.69 -34.55 16.83
N THR A 102 -12.73 -35.25 16.37
CA THR A 102 -12.62 -36.55 15.68
C THR A 102 -12.32 -36.41 14.19
N ASN A 103 -12.22 -35.18 13.67
CA ASN A 103 -11.97 -34.94 12.26
C ASN A 103 -10.55 -35.38 11.87
N LYS A 104 -10.42 -36.17 10.79
CA LYS A 104 -9.13 -36.64 10.25
C LYS A 104 -8.15 -35.50 9.97
N LEU A 105 -8.63 -34.29 9.75
CA LEU A 105 -7.78 -33.11 9.53
C LEU A 105 -6.91 -32.73 10.74
N PHE A 106 -7.34 -33.07 11.97
CA PHE A 106 -6.56 -32.84 13.19
C PHE A 106 -5.82 -34.09 13.67
N SER A 107 -5.76 -35.19 12.89
CA SER A 107 -5.14 -36.45 13.33
C SER A 107 -3.67 -36.29 13.73
N ASN A 108 -2.98 -35.35 13.08
CA ASN A 108 -1.56 -35.07 13.31
C ASN A 108 -1.34 -33.95 14.36
N PHE A 109 -2.40 -33.47 15.03
CA PHE A 109 -2.33 -32.43 16.05
C PHE A 109 -2.71 -32.96 17.43
N THR A 110 -2.06 -32.42 18.47
CA THR A 110 -2.41 -32.70 19.87
C THR A 110 -3.39 -31.66 20.39
N LEU A 111 -4.53 -32.12 20.93
CA LEU A 111 -5.54 -31.27 21.56
C LEU A 111 -5.01 -30.71 22.89
N LEU A 112 -5.12 -29.41 23.09
CA LEU A 112 -4.82 -28.73 24.34
C LEU A 112 -6.09 -28.16 25.00
N PRO A 113 -6.19 -28.20 26.34
CA PRO A 113 -7.18 -27.42 27.09
C PRO A 113 -7.05 -25.92 26.83
N LYS A 114 -8.13 -25.17 27.05
CA LYS A 114 -8.18 -23.72 26.84
C LYS A 114 -7.14 -23.00 27.70
N GLU A 115 -6.96 -23.45 28.94
CA GLU A 115 -6.11 -22.84 29.96
C GLU A 115 -4.62 -23.10 29.73
N GLN A 116 -4.29 -24.16 28.99
CA GLN A 116 -2.89 -24.55 28.76
C GLN A 116 -2.31 -23.70 27.64
N GLN A 117 -1.15 -23.07 27.85
CA GLN A 117 -0.45 -22.35 26.77
C GLN A 117 0.10 -23.32 25.72
N PHE A 118 0.25 -22.86 24.48
CA PHE A 118 0.92 -23.65 23.45
C PHE A 118 2.38 -23.89 23.84
N SER A 119 2.95 -25.00 23.39
CA SER A 119 4.37 -25.23 23.59
C SER A 119 5.18 -24.20 22.80
N THR A 120 5.89 -23.34 23.53
CA THR A 120 6.89 -22.44 22.97
C THR A 120 8.24 -23.16 22.90
N LYS A 121 9.18 -22.65 22.08
CA LYS A 121 10.57 -23.11 22.12
C LYS A 121 11.04 -23.13 23.58
N GLN A 122 11.44 -24.30 24.08
CA GLN A 122 12.37 -24.32 25.20
C GLN A 122 13.65 -23.65 24.69
N ASP A 123 14.12 -22.62 25.36
CA ASP A 123 15.49 -22.16 25.27
C ASP A 123 16.40 -23.31 25.72
N LYS A 124 16.68 -24.25 24.81
CA LYS A 124 17.84 -25.12 24.94
C LYS A 124 19.02 -24.28 24.51
N THR A 125 19.62 -23.62 25.49
CA THR A 125 21.05 -23.33 25.46
C THR A 125 21.79 -24.57 24.93
N LEU A 126 22.40 -24.40 23.75
CA LEU A 126 23.56 -25.11 23.22
C LEU A 126 23.57 -26.65 23.43
N ASN A 127 23.35 -27.39 22.34
CA ASN A 127 24.16 -28.57 22.04
C ASN A 127 24.26 -28.71 20.51
N ASN A 128 25.42 -28.34 19.98
CA ASN A 128 25.78 -28.39 18.57
C ASN A 128 26.03 -29.84 18.09
N GLU A 129 25.09 -30.76 18.27
CA GLU A 129 25.29 -32.17 17.85
C GLU A 129 24.12 -32.81 17.09
N THR A 130 23.03 -32.09 16.84
CA THR A 130 21.97 -32.63 15.97
C THR A 130 21.67 -31.65 14.84
N ASN A 131 22.12 -31.98 13.63
CA ASN A 131 21.79 -31.29 12.38
C ASN A 131 20.30 -31.51 12.03
N VAL A 132 19.38 -31.05 12.89
CA VAL A 132 17.93 -31.11 12.64
C VAL A 132 17.45 -29.68 12.33
N PRO A 133 16.79 -29.44 11.19
CA PRO A 133 16.31 -28.10 10.82
C PRO A 133 15.31 -27.55 11.85
N ILE A 134 15.42 -26.23 12.10
CA ILE A 134 14.65 -25.43 13.09
C ILE A 134 13.12 -25.61 12.97
N ASN A 135 12.64 -26.04 11.80
CA ASN A 135 11.23 -26.34 11.56
C ASN A 135 10.69 -27.47 12.45
N ASP A 136 11.49 -28.42 12.93
CA ASP A 136 10.99 -29.64 13.59
C ASP A 136 10.70 -29.51 15.10
N LEU A 137 10.94 -28.36 15.71
CA LEU A 137 10.85 -28.19 17.17
C LEU A 137 9.48 -27.71 17.68
N ILE A 138 8.67 -27.08 16.84
CA ILE A 138 7.30 -26.64 17.21
C ILE A 138 6.34 -27.82 16.98
N LYS A 139 5.63 -28.19 18.04
CA LYS A 139 4.63 -29.27 18.00
C LYS A 139 3.36 -28.81 17.29
N LYS A 140 2.71 -29.74 16.59
CA LYS A 140 1.39 -29.54 15.99
C LYS A 140 0.34 -29.59 17.10
N GLU A 141 -0.19 -28.44 17.50
CA GLU A 141 -1.12 -28.32 18.63
C GLU A 141 -2.38 -27.54 18.24
N TYR A 142 -3.52 -27.90 18.79
CA TYR A 142 -4.77 -27.17 18.56
C TYR A 142 -5.62 -27.01 19.83
N LYS A 143 -6.40 -25.93 19.88
CA LYS A 143 -7.33 -25.62 20.96
C LYS A 143 -8.71 -25.36 20.41
N ILE A 144 -9.73 -25.85 21.11
CA ILE A 144 -11.12 -25.51 20.86
C ILE A 144 -11.69 -24.95 22.16
N PHE A 145 -12.31 -23.78 22.09
CA PHE A 145 -13.00 -23.21 23.23
C PHE A 145 -14.35 -22.61 22.81
N VAL A 146 -15.31 -22.72 23.70
CA VAL A 146 -16.63 -22.09 23.55
C VAL A 146 -16.61 -20.79 24.34
N SER A 147 -16.87 -19.68 23.67
CA SER A 147 -16.94 -18.35 24.26
C SER A 147 -18.38 -17.99 24.62
N THR A 148 -18.54 -17.35 25.76
CA THR A 148 -19.85 -16.91 26.29
C THR A 148 -20.30 -15.56 25.71
N SER A 149 -19.35 -14.75 25.24
CA SER A 149 -19.61 -13.42 24.69
C SER A 149 -18.71 -13.11 23.49
N GLU A 150 -19.16 -12.19 22.65
CA GLU A 150 -18.35 -11.65 21.55
C GLU A 150 -17.08 -10.95 22.04
N LEU A 151 -17.14 -10.34 23.23
CA LEU A 151 -16.00 -9.69 23.86
C LEU A 151 -14.90 -10.71 24.21
N GLU A 152 -15.28 -11.84 24.80
CA GLU A 152 -14.36 -12.93 25.13
C GLU A 152 -13.68 -13.50 23.89
N LEU A 153 -14.41 -13.65 22.79
CA LEU A 153 -13.85 -14.11 21.51
C LEU A 153 -12.87 -13.08 20.91
N LYS A 154 -13.20 -11.79 21.01
CA LYS A 154 -12.34 -10.69 20.56
C LYS A 154 -11.08 -10.56 21.41
N ASP A 155 -11.18 -10.79 22.71
CA ASP A 155 -10.02 -10.73 23.61
C ASP A 155 -9.12 -11.94 23.41
N ALA A 156 -9.67 -13.14 23.22
CA ALA A 156 -8.90 -14.31 22.80
C ALA A 156 -8.22 -14.09 21.44
N TYR A 157 -8.90 -13.43 20.49
CA TYR A 157 -8.30 -13.02 19.22
C TYR A 157 -7.16 -12.02 19.45
N LYS A 158 -7.33 -11.00 20.31
CA LYS A 158 -6.28 -10.01 20.65
C LYS A 158 -5.07 -10.62 21.34
N GLU A 159 -5.28 -11.52 22.30
CA GLU A 159 -4.20 -12.25 22.98
C GLU A 159 -3.35 -13.04 21.97
N SER A 160 -4.01 -13.58 20.95
CA SER A 160 -3.39 -14.24 19.81
C SER A 160 -2.41 -13.35 19.02
N PHE A 161 -2.47 -12.01 19.15
CA PHE A 161 -1.53 -11.05 18.56
C PHE A 161 -0.38 -10.63 19.48
N ASN A 162 -0.52 -10.78 20.80
CA ASN A 162 0.39 -10.18 21.77
C ASN A 162 1.65 -11.00 22.04
N ASP A 163 1.70 -12.26 21.57
CA ASP A 163 2.87 -13.12 21.73
C ASP A 163 3.90 -12.82 20.62
N LYS A 164 4.86 -11.96 20.95
CA LYS A 164 5.72 -11.26 19.97
C LYS A 164 6.79 -12.11 19.31
N ASN A 165 7.05 -13.34 19.79
CA ASN A 165 8.31 -14.02 19.50
C ASN A 165 8.27 -15.07 18.38
N GLU A 166 7.10 -15.58 17.94
CA GLU A 166 7.02 -16.60 16.86
C GLU A 166 5.78 -16.43 15.96
N LYS A 167 5.65 -15.24 15.36
CA LYS A 167 4.47 -14.74 14.65
C LYS A 167 4.04 -15.48 13.37
N GLU A 168 4.80 -16.45 12.88
CA GLU A 168 4.60 -17.03 11.55
C GLU A 168 3.85 -18.37 11.53
N LYS A 169 3.63 -19.01 12.69
CA LYS A 169 3.11 -20.41 12.72
C LYS A 169 1.88 -20.64 13.57
N TYR A 170 1.23 -19.56 14.00
CA TYR A 170 0.02 -19.60 14.80
C TYR A 170 -1.18 -19.01 14.04
N LYS A 171 -2.34 -19.69 14.08
CA LYS A 171 -3.58 -19.27 13.41
C LYS A 171 -4.79 -19.31 14.35
N PHE A 172 -5.59 -18.24 14.32
CA PHE A 172 -6.82 -18.11 15.11
C PHE A 172 -8.05 -18.06 14.19
N TYR A 173 -9.08 -18.82 14.56
CA TYR A 173 -10.41 -18.78 13.96
C TYR A 173 -11.47 -18.51 15.04
N GLY A 174 -12.29 -17.49 14.82
CA GLY A 174 -13.50 -17.25 15.59
C GLY A 174 -14.73 -17.60 14.77
N ILE A 175 -15.66 -18.37 15.32
CA ILE A 175 -16.95 -18.69 14.71
C ILE A 175 -18.04 -18.12 15.59
N MET A 176 -18.95 -17.33 15.03
CA MET A 176 -20.11 -16.82 15.75
C MET A 176 -21.38 -17.22 15.04
N PHE A 177 -22.13 -18.12 15.65
CA PHE A 177 -23.46 -18.50 15.17
C PHE A 177 -24.49 -17.47 15.61
N LYS A 178 -25.20 -16.90 14.64
CA LYS A 178 -26.37 -16.03 14.86
C LYS A 178 -27.67 -16.84 14.85
N SER A 179 -27.71 -17.93 14.10
CA SER A 179 -28.76 -18.95 14.12
C SER A 179 -28.19 -20.30 13.68
N LEU A 180 -29.03 -21.35 13.62
CA LEU A 180 -28.63 -22.67 13.09
C LEU A 180 -28.07 -22.61 11.66
N THR A 181 -28.49 -21.65 10.84
CA THR A 181 -28.10 -21.54 9.42
C THR A 181 -27.28 -20.29 9.11
N LYS A 182 -27.12 -19.38 10.09
CA LYS A 182 -26.41 -18.11 9.90
C LYS A 182 -25.25 -18.02 10.86
N TYR A 183 -24.04 -17.88 10.33
CA TYR A 183 -22.82 -17.75 11.11
C TYR A 183 -21.86 -16.73 10.48
N GLU A 184 -20.96 -16.22 11.29
CA GLU A 184 -19.88 -15.31 10.90
C GLU A 184 -18.54 -15.93 11.30
N ILE A 185 -17.54 -15.83 10.43
CA ILE A 185 -16.19 -16.34 10.67
C ILE A 185 -15.22 -15.15 10.77
N TYR A 186 -14.48 -15.09 11.85
CA TYR A 186 -13.38 -14.18 12.11
C TYR A 186 -12.07 -14.94 11.91
N PHE A 187 -11.17 -14.41 11.10
CA PHE A 187 -9.84 -14.98 10.88
C PHE A 187 -8.84 -13.86 10.64
N ARG A 188 -7.55 -14.16 10.76
CA ARG A 188 -6.48 -13.21 10.47
C ARG A 188 -6.42 -12.95 8.96
N TYR A 189 -6.63 -11.70 8.57
CA TYR A 189 -6.24 -11.21 7.25
C TYR A 189 -4.78 -10.76 7.34
N ASN A 190 -3.88 -11.37 6.57
CA ASN A 190 -2.54 -10.83 6.42
C ASN A 190 -2.66 -9.66 5.43
N ASP A 191 -2.41 -8.44 5.90
CA ASP A 191 -2.34 -7.23 5.06
C ASP A 191 -1.10 -7.22 4.16
N ASP A 192 -0.21 -8.20 4.33
CA ASP A 192 0.98 -8.34 3.53
C ASP A 192 0.61 -8.99 2.18
N ASP A 193 0.84 -8.19 1.14
CA ASP A 193 0.90 -8.49 -0.28
C ASP A 193 -0.41 -8.34 -1.08
N GLU A 194 -0.47 -7.16 -1.72
CA GLU A 194 -1.00 -6.85 -3.04
C GLU A 194 -1.88 -7.93 -3.70
N TYR A 195 -3.03 -7.48 -4.20
CA TYR A 195 -3.96 -8.14 -5.14
C TYR A 195 -3.38 -9.15 -6.15
N ASP A 196 -2.08 -9.12 -6.42
CA ASP A 196 -1.32 -10.03 -7.27
C ASP A 196 -1.13 -11.46 -6.69
N GLU A 197 -1.13 -11.65 -5.37
CA GLU A 197 -1.02 -13.01 -4.77
C GLU A 197 -2.32 -13.81 -4.82
N LEU A 198 -3.47 -13.13 -4.85
CA LEU A 198 -4.80 -13.78 -4.86
C LEU A 198 -5.05 -14.58 -6.14
N ILE A 199 -4.39 -14.26 -7.25
CA ILE A 199 -4.67 -14.88 -8.55
C ILE A 199 -3.76 -16.09 -8.86
N ASP A 200 -2.59 -16.19 -8.22
CA ASP A 200 -1.70 -17.37 -8.30
C ASP A 200 -2.00 -18.40 -7.19
N LYS A 201 -2.50 -17.94 -6.04
CA LYS A 201 -3.08 -18.79 -4.98
C LYS A 201 -4.46 -19.34 -5.34
N SER A 202 -4.61 -19.94 -6.52
CA SER A 202 -5.66 -20.97 -6.72
C SER A 202 -5.48 -22.20 -5.79
N LYS A 203 -4.38 -22.22 -5.03
CA LYS A 203 -4.11 -23.03 -3.83
C LYS A 203 -4.36 -22.25 -2.53
N ASP A 204 -5.41 -21.43 -2.48
CA ASP A 204 -5.71 -20.61 -1.30
C ASP A 204 -5.98 -21.50 -0.07
N GLU A 205 -5.04 -21.50 0.89
CA GLU A 205 -5.17 -22.16 2.19
C GLU A 205 -6.43 -21.67 2.94
N ASN A 206 -6.80 -20.38 2.78
CA ASN A 206 -7.98 -19.79 3.41
C ASN A 206 -9.31 -20.34 2.84
N THR A 207 -9.33 -20.80 1.59
CA THR A 207 -10.54 -21.40 0.98
C THR A 207 -10.80 -22.80 1.51
N LYS A 208 -9.73 -23.55 1.83
CA LYS A 208 -9.84 -24.92 2.32
C LYS A 208 -10.20 -25.01 3.82
N GLU A 209 -9.75 -24.05 4.63
CA GLU A 209 -10.10 -23.92 6.06
C GLU A 209 -11.56 -23.52 6.30
N LYS A 210 -12.11 -22.62 5.47
CA LYS A 210 -13.55 -22.33 5.41
C LYS A 210 -14.36 -23.60 5.12
N THR A 211 -13.79 -24.51 4.34
CA THR A 211 -14.45 -25.76 3.96
C THR A 211 -14.49 -26.77 5.11
N LEU A 212 -13.44 -26.87 5.95
CA LEU A 212 -13.45 -27.67 7.19
C LEU A 212 -14.55 -27.21 8.17
N LEU A 213 -14.77 -25.90 8.26
CA LEU A 213 -15.82 -25.32 9.09
C LEU A 213 -17.21 -25.65 8.56
N ILE A 214 -17.41 -25.52 7.24
CA ILE A 214 -18.65 -25.92 6.54
C ILE A 214 -18.92 -27.42 6.76
N ILE A 215 -17.89 -28.27 6.60
CA ILE A 215 -17.95 -29.73 6.84
C ILE A 215 -18.43 -30.04 8.26
N SER A 216 -17.84 -29.39 9.28
CA SER A 216 -18.17 -29.63 10.68
C SER A 216 -19.59 -29.15 11.03
N LEU A 217 -20.02 -28.05 10.42
CA LEU A 217 -21.35 -27.49 10.55
C LEU A 217 -22.42 -28.36 9.89
N VAL A 218 -22.14 -28.91 8.70
CA VAL A 218 -23.01 -29.88 8.01
C VAL A 218 -23.15 -31.18 8.80
N LYS A 219 -22.06 -31.73 9.35
CA LYS A 219 -22.10 -32.91 10.25
C LYS A 219 -23.05 -32.72 11.42
N THR A 220 -22.94 -31.56 12.05
CA THR A 220 -23.65 -31.25 13.29
C THR A 220 -25.14 -31.00 13.05
N LEU A 221 -25.49 -30.35 11.93
CA LEU A 221 -26.88 -30.01 11.64
C LEU A 221 -27.66 -31.14 10.98
N THR A 222 -26.99 -32.02 10.21
CA THR A 222 -27.69 -33.05 9.43
C THR A 222 -27.74 -34.42 10.10
N ASN A 223 -26.86 -34.70 11.09
CA ASN A 223 -26.76 -35.99 11.78
C ASN A 223 -26.57 -37.19 10.82
N ILE A 224 -26.06 -36.94 9.60
CA ILE A 224 -25.84 -37.94 8.55
C ILE A 224 -24.45 -38.59 8.77
N PRO A 225 -24.35 -39.94 8.82
CA PRO A 225 -23.10 -40.64 9.13
C PRO A 225 -22.07 -40.64 7.98
N GLU A 226 -22.49 -40.54 6.73
CA GLU A 226 -21.59 -40.55 5.56
C GLU A 226 -21.93 -39.44 4.57
N TYR A 227 -20.96 -38.58 4.26
CA TYR A 227 -21.02 -37.63 3.15
C TYR A 227 -19.61 -37.42 2.59
N THR A 228 -19.53 -37.04 1.33
CA THR A 228 -18.26 -36.74 0.66
C THR A 228 -18.24 -35.28 0.23
N VAL A 229 -17.20 -34.53 0.63
CA VAL A 229 -16.99 -33.15 0.17
C VAL A 229 -15.79 -33.12 -0.74
N ASN A 230 -16.07 -32.72 -1.96
CA ASN A 230 -15.14 -32.69 -3.06
C ASN A 230 -14.95 -31.25 -3.52
N THR A 231 -13.71 -30.80 -3.65
CA THR A 231 -13.39 -29.51 -4.28
C THR A 231 -12.85 -29.72 -5.67
N LYS A 232 -13.28 -28.86 -6.59
CA LYS A 232 -12.71 -28.75 -7.94
C LYS A 232 -12.47 -27.26 -8.22
N ILE A 233 -11.30 -26.93 -8.74
CA ILE A 233 -11.02 -25.57 -9.19
C ILE A 233 -11.81 -25.34 -10.48
N MET A 234 -12.50 -24.20 -10.58
CA MET A 234 -13.20 -23.88 -11.81
C MET A 234 -12.21 -23.71 -12.96
N ASP A 235 -12.61 -24.20 -14.13
CA ASP A 235 -11.82 -24.05 -15.34
C ASP A 235 -11.63 -22.55 -15.64
N ARG A 236 -10.37 -22.16 -15.90
CA ARG A 236 -10.01 -20.77 -16.20
C ARG A 236 -9.05 -20.71 -17.39
N GLY A 237 -9.24 -19.69 -18.24
CA GLY A 237 -8.31 -19.39 -19.31
C GLY A 237 -6.95 -18.93 -18.78
N SER A 238 -5.91 -19.02 -19.63
CA SER A 238 -4.62 -18.41 -19.31
C SER A 238 -4.72 -16.89 -19.41
N TYR A 239 -4.05 -16.19 -18.51
CA TYR A 239 -3.91 -14.73 -18.59
C TYR A 239 -2.47 -14.35 -18.27
N GLU A 240 -2.00 -13.31 -18.92
CA GLU A 240 -0.69 -12.71 -18.70
C GLU A 240 -0.92 -11.39 -17.98
N TYR A 241 -0.36 -11.26 -16.77
CA TYR A 241 -0.34 -9.99 -16.07
C TYR A 241 1.10 -9.49 -15.96
N ASN A 242 1.26 -8.20 -16.17
CA ASN A 242 2.53 -7.54 -16.03
C ASN A 242 2.61 -6.97 -14.61
N ASN A 243 3.24 -7.71 -13.71
CA ASN A 243 3.54 -7.18 -12.39
C ASN A 243 4.66 -6.14 -12.54
N ASN A 244 4.25 -4.87 -12.50
CA ASN A 244 5.12 -3.71 -12.50
C ASN A 244 5.20 -3.12 -11.09
N ASN A 245 5.35 -3.94 -10.04
CA ASN A 245 5.49 -3.48 -8.66
C ASN A 245 6.88 -2.88 -8.49
N LYS A 246 7.02 -1.70 -9.08
CA LYS A 246 8.19 -0.85 -9.01
C LYS A 246 8.13 -0.23 -7.62
N ALA A 247 8.97 -0.69 -6.68
CA ALA A 247 9.07 -0.12 -5.33
C ALA A 247 9.17 1.43 -5.34
N LEU A 248 9.71 1.99 -6.41
CA LEU A 248 9.83 3.42 -6.64
C LEU A 248 8.51 4.13 -7.04
N SER A 249 7.49 3.40 -7.50
CA SER A 249 6.15 3.91 -7.77
C SER A 249 5.51 4.45 -6.47
N VAL A 250 5.72 3.75 -5.35
CA VAL A 250 5.22 4.17 -4.03
C VAL A 250 5.85 5.51 -3.60
N MET A 251 7.11 5.76 -3.97
CA MET A 251 7.82 7.00 -3.63
C MET A 251 7.57 8.15 -4.62
N THR A 252 6.95 7.87 -5.78
CA THR A 252 6.73 8.87 -6.84
C THR A 252 5.93 10.10 -6.37
N PRO A 253 4.85 9.99 -5.56
CA PRO A 253 4.14 11.15 -5.03
C PRO A 253 5.02 12.05 -4.15
N LEU A 254 5.92 11.47 -3.38
CA LEU A 254 6.85 12.22 -2.52
C LEU A 254 7.80 13.07 -3.37
N PHE A 255 8.37 12.50 -4.43
CA PHE A 255 9.26 13.23 -5.34
C PHE A 255 8.55 14.31 -6.16
N MET A 256 7.26 14.12 -6.49
CA MET A 256 6.46 15.17 -7.15
C MET A 256 6.35 16.45 -6.31
N LEU A 257 6.37 16.36 -4.97
CA LEU A 257 6.31 17.55 -4.11
C LEU A 257 7.53 18.47 -4.28
N PHE A 258 8.69 17.90 -4.61
CA PHE A 258 9.94 18.64 -4.75
C PHE A 258 10.14 19.23 -6.15
N TYR A 259 9.26 18.89 -7.08
CA TYR A 259 9.37 19.23 -8.49
C TYR A 259 9.53 20.74 -8.75
N PHE A 260 8.66 21.56 -8.17
CA PHE A 260 8.64 23.01 -8.42
C PHE A 260 9.45 23.82 -7.40
N VAL A 261 10.18 23.17 -6.49
CA VAL A 261 10.99 23.87 -5.47
C VAL A 261 12.00 24.84 -6.09
N PRO A 262 12.80 24.46 -7.11
CA PRO A 262 13.74 25.40 -7.72
C PRO A 262 13.05 26.63 -8.33
N CYS A 263 11.88 26.42 -8.93
CA CYS A 263 11.05 27.48 -9.50
C CYS A 263 10.55 28.45 -8.42
N VAL A 264 10.05 27.91 -7.30
CA VAL A 264 9.58 28.67 -6.14
C VAL A 264 10.70 29.53 -5.56
N SER A 265 11.88 28.94 -5.35
CA SER A 265 13.04 29.59 -4.73
C SER A 265 13.63 30.70 -5.60
N SER A 266 13.71 30.46 -6.91
CA SER A 266 14.15 31.46 -7.88
C SER A 266 13.20 32.66 -7.94
N LEU A 267 11.89 32.41 -8.02
CA LEU A 267 10.88 33.48 -8.03
C LEU A 267 10.94 34.31 -6.75
N LEU A 268 11.03 33.63 -5.60
CA LEU A 268 11.18 34.28 -4.31
C LEU A 268 12.41 35.18 -4.25
N ASN A 269 13.55 34.68 -4.71
CA ASN A 269 14.79 35.44 -4.70
C ASN A 269 14.67 36.71 -5.55
N HIS A 270 14.12 36.61 -6.77
CA HIS A 270 13.90 37.79 -7.62
C HIS A 270 12.95 38.81 -6.97
N LEU A 271 11.84 38.36 -6.39
CA LEU A 271 10.89 39.26 -5.72
C LEU A 271 11.52 39.95 -4.51
N VAL A 272 12.31 39.24 -3.71
CA VAL A 272 12.95 39.79 -2.52
C VAL A 272 14.12 40.72 -2.89
N ILE A 273 14.92 40.39 -3.91
CA ILE A 273 15.98 41.28 -4.42
C ILE A 273 15.37 42.60 -4.92
N GLU A 274 14.26 42.54 -5.65
CA GLU A 274 13.60 43.75 -6.16
C GLU A 274 12.93 44.58 -5.06
N LYS A 275 12.50 43.92 -3.98
CA LYS A 275 12.02 44.59 -2.76
C LYS A 275 13.16 45.25 -1.99
N GLU A 276 14.30 44.56 -1.81
CA GLU A 276 15.47 45.05 -1.08
C GLU A 276 16.12 46.24 -1.79
N SER A 277 16.24 46.18 -3.12
CA SER A 277 16.78 47.26 -3.97
C SER A 277 15.79 48.40 -4.23
N ARG A 278 14.56 48.32 -3.69
CA ARG A 278 13.47 49.29 -3.89
C ARG A 278 13.15 49.61 -5.36
N ILE A 279 13.51 48.72 -6.30
CA ILE A 279 13.26 48.88 -7.73
C ILE A 279 11.76 49.08 -8.01
N LYS A 280 10.90 48.39 -7.26
CA LYS A 280 9.45 48.56 -7.36
C LYS A 280 9.00 49.98 -7.06
N GLU A 281 9.58 50.63 -6.06
CA GLU A 281 9.24 52.01 -5.68
C GLU A 281 9.72 52.99 -6.75
N SER A 282 10.95 52.80 -7.25
CA SER A 282 11.50 53.59 -8.36
C SER A 282 10.63 53.51 -9.62
N LEU A 283 10.12 52.32 -9.97
CA LEU A 283 9.24 52.15 -11.14
C LEU A 283 7.87 52.82 -10.94
N VAL A 284 7.34 52.82 -9.72
CA VAL A 284 6.08 53.51 -9.41
C VAL A 284 6.25 55.02 -9.54
N ILE A 285 7.39 55.58 -9.12
CA ILE A 285 7.70 57.01 -9.28
C ILE A 285 7.76 57.41 -10.77
N ILE A 286 8.27 56.51 -11.63
CA ILE A 286 8.32 56.70 -13.09
C ILE A 286 6.92 56.63 -13.75
N GLY A 287 5.86 56.32 -12.98
CA GLY A 287 4.47 56.30 -13.45
C GLY A 287 3.96 54.91 -13.83
N LEU A 288 4.62 53.84 -13.37
CA LEU A 288 4.23 52.45 -13.63
C LEU A 288 3.25 51.96 -12.56
N LYS A 289 2.13 51.34 -12.99
CA LYS A 289 1.12 50.84 -12.03
C LYS A 289 1.67 49.67 -11.21
N LYS A 290 1.41 49.68 -9.89
CA LYS A 290 1.82 48.64 -8.94
C LYS A 290 1.33 47.23 -9.33
N SER A 291 0.16 47.11 -9.95
CA SER A 291 -0.41 45.83 -10.39
C SER A 291 0.34 45.21 -11.56
N SER A 292 0.78 46.04 -12.52
CA SER A 292 1.52 45.58 -13.71
C SER A 292 2.83 44.87 -13.36
N PHE A 293 3.45 45.22 -12.23
CA PHE A 293 4.64 44.56 -11.70
C PHE A 293 4.39 43.11 -11.27
N TRP A 294 3.34 42.87 -10.49
CA TRP A 294 3.02 41.51 -10.02
C TRP A 294 2.59 40.63 -11.19
N ILE A 295 1.79 41.20 -12.10
CA ILE A 295 1.28 40.51 -13.29
C ILE A 295 2.42 40.16 -14.24
N SER A 296 3.44 41.02 -14.41
CA SER A 296 4.58 40.70 -15.27
C SER A 296 5.37 39.49 -14.74
N TRP A 297 5.63 39.43 -13.43
CA TRP A 297 6.28 38.27 -12.81
C TRP A 297 5.44 37.00 -12.90
N ALA A 298 4.14 37.10 -12.62
CA ALA A 298 3.20 35.98 -12.71
C ALA A 298 3.13 35.39 -14.12
N ILE A 299 3.06 36.22 -15.16
CA ILE A 299 3.05 35.77 -16.56
C ILE A 299 4.38 35.11 -16.92
N THR A 300 5.53 35.70 -16.53
CA THR A 300 6.83 35.11 -16.86
C THR A 300 7.02 33.72 -16.25
N TYR A 301 6.66 33.53 -14.98
CA TYR A 301 6.78 32.21 -14.35
C TYR A 301 5.67 31.25 -14.76
N GLY A 302 4.45 31.73 -15.04
CA GLY A 302 3.39 30.91 -15.62
C GLY A 302 3.83 30.26 -16.94
N LEU A 303 4.52 31.01 -17.80
CA LEU A 303 5.07 30.48 -19.06
C LEU A 303 6.20 29.45 -18.81
N ILE A 304 7.12 29.72 -17.88
CA ILE A 304 8.19 28.77 -17.51
C ILE A 304 7.60 27.46 -16.95
N ILE A 305 6.63 27.57 -16.04
CA ILE A 305 5.92 26.43 -15.43
C ILE A 305 5.18 25.62 -16.49
N THR A 306 4.54 26.28 -17.46
CA THR A 306 3.84 25.60 -18.55
C THR A 306 4.81 24.77 -19.38
N ILE A 307 5.96 25.34 -19.77
CA ILE A 307 6.99 24.63 -20.54
C ILE A 307 7.54 23.44 -19.73
N SER A 308 7.86 23.66 -18.45
CA SER A 308 8.33 22.58 -17.56
C SER A 308 7.30 21.45 -17.46
N SER A 309 6.02 21.78 -17.26
CA SER A 309 4.93 20.80 -17.12
C SER A 309 4.75 19.95 -18.38
N VAL A 310 4.90 20.53 -19.59
CA VAL A 310 4.87 19.78 -20.85
C VAL A 310 6.01 18.76 -20.91
N LEU A 311 7.25 19.19 -20.67
CA LEU A 311 8.43 18.32 -20.72
C LEU A 311 8.29 17.13 -19.76
N VAL A 312 7.69 17.38 -18.61
CA VAL A 312 7.54 16.38 -17.57
C VAL A 312 6.42 15.41 -17.84
N THR A 313 5.32 15.89 -18.40
CA THR A 313 4.26 14.99 -18.85
C THR A 313 4.81 14.02 -19.91
N ILE A 314 5.65 14.53 -20.82
CA ILE A 314 6.34 13.69 -21.82
C ILE A 314 7.27 12.67 -21.13
N ALA A 315 8.07 13.09 -20.15
CA ALA A 315 8.94 12.18 -19.40
C ALA A 315 8.14 11.10 -18.65
N MET A 316 7.06 11.46 -17.96
CA MET A 316 6.18 10.52 -17.25
C MET A 316 5.53 9.51 -18.21
N TYR A 317 5.12 9.97 -19.39
CA TYR A 317 4.54 9.12 -20.42
C TYR A 317 5.55 8.10 -20.96
N PHE A 318 6.79 8.54 -21.23
CA PHE A 318 7.87 7.67 -21.70
C PHE A 318 8.18 6.53 -20.71
N PHE A 319 8.23 6.84 -19.41
CA PHE A 319 8.53 5.86 -18.36
C PHE A 319 7.32 5.05 -17.88
N LYS A 320 6.11 5.31 -18.43
CA LYS A 320 4.86 4.65 -18.05
C LYS A 320 4.62 4.65 -16.52
N LEU A 321 4.89 5.78 -15.87
CA LEU A 321 4.70 5.91 -14.41
C LEU A 321 3.23 5.76 -14.01
N PHE A 322 2.31 6.21 -14.87
CA PHE A 322 0.87 6.02 -14.69
C PHE A 322 0.30 5.25 -15.88
N VAL A 323 0.00 3.96 -15.68
CA VAL A 323 -0.52 3.09 -16.75
C VAL A 323 -2.00 3.35 -17.02
N TYR A 324 -2.78 3.67 -15.99
CA TYR A 324 -4.24 3.80 -16.07
C TYR A 324 -4.74 5.24 -16.23
N ILE A 325 -3.84 6.23 -16.18
CA ILE A 325 -4.22 7.66 -16.21
C ILE A 325 -3.92 8.23 -17.60
N ASN A 326 -4.90 8.92 -18.17
CA ASN A 326 -4.74 9.64 -19.43
C ASN A 326 -3.70 10.76 -19.32
N TRP A 327 -2.86 10.92 -20.35
CA TRP A 327 -1.76 11.91 -20.39
C TRP A 327 -2.23 13.36 -20.19
N SER A 328 -3.45 13.69 -20.63
CA SER A 328 -4.01 15.03 -20.48
C SER A 328 -4.32 15.36 -19.02
N ALA A 329 -4.79 14.39 -18.24
CA ALA A 329 -5.09 14.59 -16.83
C ALA A 329 -3.82 14.86 -16.02
N THR A 330 -2.73 14.11 -16.31
CA THR A 330 -1.44 14.35 -15.65
C THR A 330 -0.89 15.73 -15.97
N PHE A 331 -0.97 16.18 -17.22
CA PHE A 331 -0.59 17.54 -17.62
C PHE A 331 -1.35 18.63 -16.83
N VAL A 332 -2.68 18.51 -16.76
CA VAL A 332 -3.53 19.49 -16.08
C VAL A 332 -3.21 19.56 -14.58
N VAL A 333 -2.99 18.41 -13.93
CA VAL A 333 -2.62 18.39 -12.51
C VAL A 333 -1.25 19.04 -12.29
N THR A 334 -0.26 18.74 -13.13
CA THR A 334 1.09 19.32 -13.00
C THR A 334 1.09 20.84 -13.17
N ILE A 335 0.37 21.38 -14.16
CA ILE A 335 0.33 22.84 -14.38
C ILE A 335 -0.41 23.57 -13.25
N VAL A 336 -1.53 23.03 -12.76
CA VAL A 336 -2.29 23.61 -11.64
C VAL A 336 -1.45 23.59 -10.36
N TYR A 337 -0.72 22.51 -10.13
CA TYR A 337 0.22 22.41 -9.01
C TYR A 337 1.33 23.47 -9.11
N GLY A 338 1.96 23.62 -10.28
CA GLY A 338 2.99 24.63 -10.49
C GLY A 338 2.49 26.07 -10.30
N LEU A 339 1.29 26.39 -10.79
CA LEU A 339 0.65 27.69 -10.58
C LEU A 339 0.35 27.94 -9.09
N SER A 340 -0.05 26.92 -8.34
CA SER A 340 -0.27 27.01 -6.89
C SER A 340 1.02 27.33 -6.15
N CYS A 341 2.13 26.67 -6.51
CA CYS A 341 3.47 26.95 -6.00
C CYS A 341 3.91 28.40 -6.29
N CYS A 342 3.60 28.91 -7.48
CA CYS A 342 3.85 30.31 -7.85
C CYS A 342 3.10 31.30 -6.94
N CYS A 343 1.82 31.03 -6.64
CA CYS A 343 1.04 31.83 -5.69
C CYS A 343 1.66 31.83 -4.28
N ILE A 344 2.14 30.67 -3.81
CA ILE A 344 2.82 30.55 -2.51
C ILE A 344 4.09 31.42 -2.49
N SER A 345 4.88 31.45 -3.57
CA SER A 345 6.05 32.34 -3.68
C SER A 345 5.68 33.82 -3.53
N PHE A 346 4.58 34.26 -4.16
CA PHE A 346 4.14 35.64 -4.02
C PHE A 346 3.78 35.99 -2.57
N ILE A 347 3.05 35.12 -1.88
CA ILE A 347 2.69 35.30 -0.47
C ILE A 347 3.97 35.37 0.38
N LEU A 348 4.87 34.40 0.23
CA LEU A 348 6.07 34.31 1.05
C LEU A 348 7.05 35.48 0.79
N SER A 349 7.08 36.05 -0.42
CA SER A 349 7.86 37.26 -0.73
C SER A 349 7.46 38.49 0.10
N THR A 350 6.20 38.55 0.55
CA THR A 350 5.72 39.65 1.40
C THR A 350 6.29 39.56 2.82
N LEU A 351 6.46 38.34 3.33
CA LEU A 351 6.94 38.05 4.69
C LEU A 351 8.45 38.22 4.83
N ILE A 352 9.22 37.88 3.78
CA ILE A 352 10.68 37.90 3.82
C ILE A 352 11.22 39.31 3.53
N LYS A 353 12.22 39.76 4.32
CA LYS A 353 12.83 41.10 4.24
C LYS A 353 14.26 41.12 3.67
N LYS A 354 15.00 40.02 3.71
CA LYS A 354 16.40 39.91 3.21
C LYS A 354 16.53 38.81 2.15
N SER A 355 17.21 39.10 1.04
CA SER A 355 17.37 38.14 -0.08
C SER A 355 18.18 36.89 0.31
N LYS A 356 19.25 37.03 1.12
CA LYS A 356 20.04 35.89 1.62
C LYS A 356 19.20 34.89 2.42
N THR A 357 18.18 35.35 3.14
CA THR A 357 17.23 34.51 3.89
C THR A 357 16.15 33.92 2.97
N ALA A 358 15.84 34.56 1.84
CA ALA A 358 14.90 34.04 0.84
C ALA A 358 15.50 32.87 0.04
N SER A 359 16.78 32.98 -0.33
CA SER A 359 17.51 31.89 -0.99
C SER A 359 17.73 30.71 -0.05
N THR A 360 18.03 30.97 1.23
CA THR A 360 18.09 29.90 2.23
C THR A 360 16.71 29.35 2.57
N LEU A 361 15.62 30.12 2.71
CA LEU A 361 14.29 29.54 2.97
C LEU A 361 13.71 28.74 1.80
N GLY A 362 14.06 29.11 0.56
CA GLY A 362 13.67 28.35 -0.63
C GLY A 362 14.43 27.01 -0.77
N VAL A 363 15.62 26.90 -0.18
CA VAL A 363 16.46 25.68 -0.23
C VAL A 363 16.38 24.89 1.09
N MET A 364 16.36 25.58 2.23
CA MET A 364 16.22 25.07 3.59
C MET A 364 14.76 24.79 3.94
N LYS A 365 14.21 23.86 3.18
CA LYS A 365 13.44 22.77 3.76
C LYS A 365 13.83 21.40 3.16
N GLN A 366 15.05 21.24 2.64
CA GLN A 366 16.08 20.31 3.16
C GLN A 366 17.38 20.45 2.39
#